data_AF-A0A2V1CZJ1-F1
#
_entry.id   AF-A0A2V1CZJ1-F1
#
_cell.length_a   1.000
_cell.length_b   1.000
_cell.length_c   1.000
_cell.angle_alpha   90.00
_cell.angle_beta   90.00
_cell.angle_gamma   90.00
#
_symmetry.space_group_name_H-M   'P 1'
#
loop_
_entity.id
_entity.type
_entity.pdbx_description
1 polymer ?
#
loop_
_entity_poly.entity_id
_entity_poly.type
_entity_poly.pdbx_seq_one_letter_code
_entity_poly.pdbx_strand_id
1 'polypeptide(L)'
;MIGTSVRDYIFIRSCIFILHWIAPLSILYCLSSLVYPSLFHVSRILQLWATLETAFYLLVYHPRKIYLQRAATHPAPACRERRRVLFQRCHKNLSDPERYLTKWFMDAPASEIKRENVKDFFRWAFLNTGVPNTVDNEELEEFVREMEKLLKRKIEPGRGNAKCFRPTLEKVDMLHRSLTWYLCVFSVDTVASSYMRYYSFHFHRTSLLQFPTVFPFR
;
A
#
# COMPACT_ATOMS: atom_id res chain seq x y z
N MET A 1 -9.25 9.91 -19.43
CA MET A 1 -8.80 8.55 -19.06
C MET A 1 -8.18 7.92 -20.29
N ILE A 2 -6.99 7.34 -20.19
CA ILE A 2 -6.38 6.58 -21.30
C ILE A 2 -7.40 5.54 -21.77
N GLY A 3 -7.57 5.40 -23.09
CA GLY A 3 -8.62 4.59 -23.68
C GLY A 3 -8.58 3.13 -23.22
N THR A 4 -9.72 2.46 -23.22
CA THR A 4 -9.84 1.03 -22.88
C THR A 4 -9.34 0.12 -24.02
N SER A 5 -8.53 0.65 -24.93
CA SER A 5 -8.03 -0.07 -26.09
C SER A 5 -6.87 -1.00 -25.72
N VAL A 6 -6.79 -2.15 -26.40
CA VAL A 6 -5.69 -3.10 -26.25
C VAL A 6 -4.34 -2.44 -26.54
N ARG A 7 -4.29 -1.50 -27.50
CA ARG A 7 -3.06 -0.75 -27.82
C ARG A 7 -2.58 0.08 -26.64
N ASP A 8 -3.48 0.78 -25.97
CA ASP A 8 -3.17 1.60 -24.81
C ASP A 8 -2.67 0.75 -23.64
N TYR A 9 -3.28 -0.41 -23.44
CA TYR A 9 -2.83 -1.38 -22.44
C TYR A 9 -1.40 -1.88 -22.71
N ILE A 10 -1.11 -2.28 -23.96
CA ILE A 10 0.24 -2.71 -24.37
C ILE A 10 1.24 -1.59 -24.16
N PHE A 11 0.92 -0.37 -24.62
CA PHE A 11 1.78 0.79 -24.46
C PHE A 11 2.12 1.06 -22.99
N ILE A 12 1.12 1.12 -22.11
CA ILE A 12 1.33 1.33 -20.67
C ILE A 12 2.20 0.20 -20.08
N ARG A 13 1.90 -1.06 -20.39
CA ARG A 13 2.66 -2.21 -19.89
C ARG A 13 4.12 -2.16 -20.34
N SER A 14 4.39 -1.81 -21.59
CA SER A 14 5.73 -1.63 -22.13
C SER A 14 6.47 -0.48 -21.43
N CYS A 15 5.84 0.67 -21.22
CA CYS A 15 6.44 1.78 -20.48
C CYS A 15 6.79 1.40 -19.03
N ILE A 16 5.85 0.73 -18.33
CA ILE A 16 6.08 0.23 -16.98
C ILE A 16 7.28 -0.71 -16.96
N PHE A 17 7.33 -1.68 -17.89
CA PHE A 17 8.42 -2.64 -17.98
C PHE A 17 9.77 -1.93 -18.18
N ILE A 18 9.87 -1.06 -19.18
CA ILE A 18 11.10 -0.29 -19.46
C ILE A 18 11.56 0.45 -18.21
N LEU A 19 10.68 1.21 -17.56
CA LEU A 19 11.02 2.01 -16.38
C LEU A 19 11.46 1.17 -15.18
N HIS A 20 10.91 -0.03 -15.01
CA HIS A 20 11.33 -0.95 -13.94
C HIS A 20 12.71 -1.56 -14.20
N TRP A 21 13.08 -1.78 -15.45
CA TRP A 21 14.37 -2.38 -15.83
C TRP A 21 15.55 -1.40 -15.80
N ILE A 22 15.31 -0.09 -15.76
CA ILE A 22 16.40 0.92 -15.73
C ILE A 22 17.35 0.69 -14.55
N ALA A 23 16.83 0.52 -13.34
CA ALA A 23 17.65 0.33 -12.15
C ALA A 23 18.45 -0.99 -12.13
N PRO A 24 17.86 -2.18 -12.36
CA PRO A 24 18.64 -3.42 -12.39
C PRO A 24 19.68 -3.42 -13.51
N LEU A 25 19.38 -2.85 -14.68
CA LEU A 25 20.35 -2.70 -15.76
C LEU A 25 21.49 -1.74 -15.38
N SER A 26 21.18 -0.63 -14.70
CA SER A 26 22.19 0.32 -14.21
C SER A 26 23.11 -0.30 -13.16
N ILE A 27 22.55 -1.10 -12.24
CA ILE A 27 23.33 -1.83 -11.23
C ILE A 27 24.22 -2.88 -11.90
N LEU A 28 23.67 -3.66 -12.83
CA LEU A 28 24.43 -4.68 -13.57
C LEU A 28 25.58 -4.02 -14.35
N TYR A 29 25.33 -2.91 -15.03
CA TYR A 29 26.34 -2.14 -15.74
C TYR A 29 27.45 -1.65 -14.79
N CYS A 30 27.09 -1.05 -13.65
CA CYS A 30 28.08 -0.59 -12.66
C CYS A 30 28.95 -1.74 -12.13
N LEU A 31 28.35 -2.91 -11.86
CA LEU A 31 29.07 -4.10 -11.42
C LEU A 31 29.99 -4.64 -12.52
N SER A 32 29.51 -4.77 -13.75
CA SER A 32 30.32 -5.26 -14.87
C SER A 32 31.47 -4.31 -15.22
N SER A 33 31.26 -3.00 -15.12
CA SER A 33 32.30 -1.99 -15.33
C SER A 33 33.41 -2.04 -14.27
N LEU A 34 33.12 -2.50 -13.04
CA LEU A 34 34.12 -2.70 -12.00
C LEU A 34 34.99 -3.94 -12.25
N VAL A 35 34.39 -5.00 -12.81
CA VAL A 35 35.09 -6.27 -13.07
C VAL A 35 35.88 -6.22 -14.38
N TYR A 36 35.37 -5.55 -15.41
CA TYR A 36 35.98 -5.51 -16.75
C TYR A 36 36.15 -4.08 -17.28
N PRO A 37 36.99 -3.23 -16.65
CA PRO A 37 37.10 -1.82 -17.02
C PRO A 37 37.57 -1.58 -18.47
N SER A 38 38.27 -2.53 -19.08
CA SER A 38 38.76 -2.42 -20.47
C SER A 38 37.69 -2.65 -21.54
N LEU A 39 36.59 -3.35 -21.23
CA LEU A 39 35.54 -3.68 -22.19
C LEU A 39 34.41 -2.64 -22.23
N PHE A 40 34.30 -1.80 -21.20
CA PHE A 40 33.19 -0.84 -21.05
C PHE A 40 33.66 0.60 -21.30
N HIS A 41 34.07 0.90 -22.53
CA HIS A 41 34.35 2.27 -22.97
C HIS A 41 33.06 2.96 -23.47
N VAL A 42 32.11 3.16 -22.57
CA VAL A 42 30.82 3.81 -22.89
C VAL A 42 30.92 5.33 -22.64
N SER A 43 30.06 6.12 -23.28
CA SER A 43 29.94 7.56 -23.03
C SER A 43 29.87 7.87 -21.53
N ARG A 44 30.70 8.81 -21.07
CA ARG A 44 30.77 9.27 -19.67
C ARG A 44 29.40 9.66 -19.11
N ILE A 45 28.50 10.14 -19.97
CA ILE A 45 27.13 10.52 -19.59
C ILE A 45 26.33 9.30 -19.12
N LEU A 46 26.40 8.18 -19.85
CA LEU A 46 25.67 6.97 -19.50
C LEU A 46 26.23 6.35 -18.22
N GLN A 47 27.56 6.37 -18.06
CA GLN A 47 28.21 5.91 -16.83
C GLN A 47 27.79 6.76 -15.62
N LEU A 48 27.76 8.08 -15.75
CA LEU A 48 27.28 8.98 -14.70
C LEU A 48 25.81 8.68 -14.36
N TRP A 49 24.96 8.51 -15.37
CA TRP A 49 23.55 8.21 -15.16
C TRP A 49 23.32 6.86 -14.47
N ALA A 50 23.98 5.80 -14.93
CA ALA A 50 23.91 4.48 -14.31
C ALA A 50 24.41 4.51 -12.86
N THR A 51 25.45 5.30 -12.58
CA THR A 51 25.97 5.53 -11.23
C THR A 51 24.93 6.22 -10.35
N LEU A 52 24.25 7.26 -10.85
CA LEU A 52 23.20 7.97 -10.12
C LEU A 52 21.98 7.08 -9.83
N GLU A 53 21.52 6.29 -10.80
CA GLU A 53 20.43 5.31 -10.60
C GLU A 53 20.81 4.25 -9.57
N THR A 54 22.05 3.73 -9.65
CA THR A 54 22.57 2.73 -8.71
C THR A 54 22.66 3.30 -7.29
N ALA A 55 23.23 4.50 -7.15
CA ALA A 55 23.33 5.20 -5.88
C ALA A 55 21.94 5.50 -5.30
N PHE A 56 20.99 5.94 -6.12
CA PHE A 56 19.61 6.18 -5.71
C PHE A 56 18.94 4.89 -5.18
N TYR A 57 19.09 3.79 -5.91
CA TYR A 57 18.55 2.50 -5.50
C TYR A 57 19.10 2.06 -4.13
N LEU A 58 20.41 2.12 -3.95
CA LEU A 58 21.09 1.64 -2.74
C LEU A 58 20.96 2.58 -1.54
N LEU A 59 21.10 3.89 -1.76
CA LEU A 59 21.19 4.89 -0.69
C LEU A 59 19.84 5.49 -0.31
N VAL A 60 18.85 5.49 -1.21
CA VAL A 60 17.54 6.09 -0.95
C VAL A 60 16.46 5.02 -0.91
N TYR A 61 16.27 4.28 -2.00
CA TYR A 61 15.15 3.34 -2.10
C TYR A 61 15.27 2.18 -1.11
N HIS A 62 16.41 1.51 -1.06
CA HIS A 62 16.61 0.33 -0.22
C HIS A 62 16.44 0.62 1.29
N PRO A 63 17.13 1.60 1.92
CA PRO A 63 16.93 1.89 3.33
C PRO A 63 15.50 2.37 3.63
N ARG A 64 14.90 3.15 2.72
CA ARG A 64 13.52 3.60 2.88
C ARG A 64 12.52 2.45 2.76
N LYS A 65 12.75 1.49 1.87
CA LYS A 65 11.95 0.26 1.76
C LYS A 65 12.01 -0.50 3.08
N ILE A 66 13.19 -0.69 3.66
CA ILE A 66 13.33 -1.34 4.96
C ILE A 66 12.56 -0.59 6.04
N TYR A 67 12.70 0.75 6.09
CA TYR A 67 12.02 1.57 7.09
C TYR A 67 10.49 1.54 6.96
N LEU A 68 9.96 1.80 5.75
CA LEU A 68 8.51 1.89 5.49
C LEU A 68 7.81 0.53 5.52
N GLN A 69 8.52 -0.57 5.28
CA GLN A 69 7.95 -1.92 5.34
C GLN A 69 7.99 -2.52 6.74
N ARG A 70 8.41 -1.78 7.78
CA ARG A 70 8.27 -2.21 9.17
C ARG A 70 6.80 -2.25 9.55
N ALA A 71 6.46 -3.15 10.48
CA ALA A 71 5.11 -3.21 11.04
C ALA A 71 4.74 -1.86 11.64
N ALA A 72 3.54 -1.36 11.32
CA ALA A 72 3.05 -0.12 11.84
C ALA A 72 2.83 -0.23 13.36
N THR A 73 3.19 0.83 14.10
CA THR A 73 2.85 0.94 15.52
C THR A 73 1.42 1.42 15.63
N HIS A 74 0.53 0.56 16.11
CA HIS A 74 -0.87 0.92 16.34
C HIS A 74 -1.06 1.51 17.74
N PRO A 75 -1.99 2.46 17.92
CA PRO A 75 -2.35 2.95 19.24
C PRO A 75 -2.92 1.80 20.08
N ALA A 76 -2.75 1.89 21.40
CA ALA A 76 -3.33 0.93 22.33
C ALA A 76 -4.85 0.84 22.10
N PRO A 77 -5.41 -0.39 22.01
CA PRO A 77 -6.84 -0.54 21.78
C PRO A 77 -7.63 0.07 22.94
N ALA A 78 -8.75 0.73 22.64
CA ALA A 78 -9.64 1.29 23.64
C ALA A 78 -10.16 0.19 24.59
N CYS A 79 -10.63 0.53 25.79
CA CYS A 79 -11.21 -0.46 26.71
C CYS A 79 -12.39 -1.22 26.08
N ARG A 80 -12.65 -2.43 26.59
CA ARG A 80 -13.69 -3.36 26.10
C ARG A 80 -15.06 -2.70 26.00
N GLU A 81 -15.46 -1.91 26.99
CA GLU A 81 -16.74 -1.20 27.00
C GLU A 81 -16.84 -0.21 25.84
N ARG A 82 -15.77 0.55 25.58
CA ARG A 82 -15.74 1.54 24.51
C ARG A 82 -15.73 0.88 23.13
N ARG A 83 -15.04 -0.27 22.98
CA ARG A 83 -15.09 -1.08 21.76
C ARG A 83 -16.49 -1.62 21.50
N ARG A 84 -17.18 -2.11 22.53
CA ARG A 84 -18.58 -2.56 22.44
C ARG A 84 -19.53 -1.46 22.00
N VAL A 85 -19.39 -0.25 22.55
CA VAL A 85 -20.19 0.92 22.14
C VAL A 85 -19.88 1.30 20.69
N LEU A 86 -18.61 1.30 20.29
CA LEU A 86 -18.22 1.59 18.91
C LEU A 86 -18.81 0.56 17.94
N PHE A 87 -18.70 -0.73 18.28
CA PHE A 87 -19.29 -1.83 17.53
C PHE A 87 -20.80 -1.61 17.32
N GLN A 88 -21.55 -1.35 18.39
CA GLN A 88 -22.99 -1.10 18.31
C GLN A 88 -23.32 0.12 17.43
N ARG A 89 -22.55 1.21 17.52
CA ARG A 89 -22.76 2.40 16.68
C ARG A 89 -22.53 2.09 15.19
N CYS A 90 -21.47 1.36 14.85
CA CYS A 90 -21.23 0.94 13.47
C CYS A 90 -22.39 0.08 12.96
N HIS A 91 -22.84 -0.87 13.78
CA HIS A 91 -23.86 -1.85 13.43
C HIS A 91 -25.26 -1.25 13.26
N LYS A 92 -25.61 -0.21 14.03
CA LYS A 92 -26.88 0.52 13.87
C LYS A 92 -27.00 1.25 12.52
N ASN A 93 -25.87 1.57 11.88
CA ASN A 93 -25.84 2.30 10.61
C ASN A 93 -25.66 1.37 9.39
N LEU A 94 -25.68 0.05 9.58
CA LEU A 94 -25.57 -0.92 8.48
C LEU A 94 -26.92 -1.13 7.81
N SER A 95 -27.08 -0.65 6.58
CA SER A 95 -28.28 -0.90 5.78
C SER A 95 -28.31 -2.32 5.19
N ASP A 96 -27.14 -2.83 4.78
CA ASP A 96 -26.98 -4.17 4.19
C ASP A 96 -25.79 -4.90 4.86
N PRO A 97 -26.06 -5.68 5.92
CA PRO A 97 -25.04 -6.41 6.67
C PRO A 97 -24.30 -7.47 5.84
N GLU A 98 -24.99 -8.09 4.87
CA GLU A 98 -24.40 -9.15 4.05
C GLU A 98 -23.40 -8.57 3.05
N ARG A 99 -23.79 -7.53 2.31
CA ARG A 99 -22.89 -6.82 1.41
C ARG A 99 -21.75 -6.15 2.15
N TYR A 100 -22.00 -5.61 3.35
CA TYR A 100 -20.94 -5.08 4.20
C TYR A 100 -19.88 -6.15 4.48
N LEU A 101 -20.31 -7.33 4.92
CA LEU A 101 -19.39 -8.41 5.23
C LEU A 101 -18.64 -8.89 3.98
N THR A 102 -19.33 -9.23 2.89
CA THR A 102 -18.67 -9.73 1.67
C THR A 102 -17.66 -8.73 1.09
N LYS A 103 -17.94 -7.43 1.16
CA LYS A 103 -16.99 -6.39 0.73
C LYS A 103 -15.68 -6.41 1.52
N TRP A 104 -15.74 -6.63 2.83
CA TRP A 104 -14.55 -6.81 3.67
C TRP A 104 -13.80 -8.12 3.41
N PHE A 105 -14.45 -9.09 2.77
CA PHE A 105 -13.87 -10.35 2.32
C PHE A 105 -13.61 -10.39 0.80
N MET A 106 -13.42 -9.24 0.16
CA MET A 106 -13.07 -9.14 -1.27
C MET A 106 -14.13 -9.78 -2.20
N ASP A 107 -15.40 -9.59 -1.87
CA ASP A 107 -16.55 -10.18 -2.58
C ASP A 107 -16.52 -11.73 -2.60
N ALA A 108 -15.88 -12.36 -1.61
CA ALA A 108 -15.90 -13.82 -1.45
C ALA A 108 -17.34 -14.35 -1.20
N PRO A 109 -17.64 -15.58 -1.66
CA PRO A 109 -18.95 -16.18 -1.45
C PRO A 109 -19.22 -16.39 0.05
N ALA A 110 -20.47 -16.18 0.46
CA ALA A 110 -20.88 -16.24 1.86
C ALA A 110 -20.61 -17.61 2.54
N SER A 111 -20.54 -18.69 1.75
CA SER A 111 -20.19 -20.05 2.22
C SER A 111 -18.73 -20.21 2.63
N GLU A 112 -17.83 -19.39 2.07
CA GLU A 112 -16.41 -19.39 2.43
C GLU A 112 -16.11 -18.48 3.63
N ILE A 113 -17.04 -17.60 3.99
CA ILE A 113 -16.92 -16.71 5.15
C ILE A 113 -17.43 -17.45 6.38
N LYS A 114 -16.52 -18.14 7.08
CA LYS A 114 -16.83 -18.90 8.30
C LYS A 114 -16.48 -18.12 9.56
N ARG A 115 -16.89 -18.67 10.70
CA ARG A 115 -16.80 -18.02 12.01
C ARG A 115 -15.41 -17.52 12.36
N GLU A 116 -14.37 -18.31 12.09
CA GLU A 116 -12.98 -17.92 12.36
C GLU A 116 -12.50 -16.77 11.47
N ASN A 117 -12.97 -16.70 10.22
CA ASN A 117 -12.66 -15.61 9.31
C ASN A 117 -13.26 -14.29 9.81
N VAL A 118 -14.48 -14.33 10.34
CA VAL A 118 -15.17 -13.15 10.92
C VAL A 118 -14.50 -12.70 12.22
N LYS A 119 -14.02 -13.62 13.06
CA LYS A 119 -13.19 -13.28 14.22
C LYS A 119 -11.91 -12.56 13.80
N ASP A 120 -11.23 -13.03 12.76
CA ASP A 120 -10.03 -12.38 12.24
C ASP A 120 -10.32 -10.95 11.76
N PHE A 121 -11.47 -10.74 11.12
CA PHE A 121 -11.94 -9.42 10.70
C PHE A 121 -12.14 -8.48 11.89
N PHE A 122 -12.89 -8.90 12.92
CA PHE A 122 -13.13 -8.06 14.09
C PHE A 122 -11.89 -7.83 14.94
N ARG A 123 -10.97 -8.80 15.00
CA ARG A 123 -9.68 -8.66 15.67
C ARG A 123 -8.84 -7.55 15.02
N TRP A 124 -8.81 -7.52 13.69
CA TRP A 124 -8.20 -6.40 12.99
C TRP A 124 -8.97 -5.09 13.26
N ALA A 125 -10.28 -5.07 13.06
CA ALA A 125 -11.07 -3.84 13.05
C ALA A 125 -11.15 -3.12 14.42
N PHE A 126 -11.22 -3.87 15.53
CA PHE A 126 -11.44 -3.30 16.87
C PHE A 126 -10.25 -3.44 17.81
N LEU A 127 -9.38 -4.44 17.61
CA LEU A 127 -8.23 -4.70 18.47
C LEU A 127 -6.89 -4.29 17.83
N ASN A 128 -6.89 -3.88 16.55
CA ASN A 128 -5.69 -3.48 15.81
C ASN A 128 -4.56 -4.53 15.87
N THR A 129 -4.91 -5.81 16.00
CA THR A 129 -3.93 -6.89 16.13
C THR A 129 -4.24 -8.04 15.18
N GLY A 130 -3.19 -8.64 14.64
CA GLY A 130 -3.27 -9.87 13.85
C GLY A 130 -3.02 -11.13 14.67
N VAL A 131 -2.57 -10.98 15.92
CA VAL A 131 -2.11 -12.09 16.76
C VAL A 131 -3.30 -12.65 17.55
N PRO A 132 -3.61 -13.95 17.45
CA PRO A 132 -4.64 -14.58 18.26
C PRO A 132 -4.28 -14.53 19.75
N ASN A 133 -5.24 -14.12 20.58
CA ASN A 133 -5.11 -14.10 22.03
C ASN A 133 -6.36 -14.76 22.64
N THR A 134 -6.16 -15.61 23.65
CA THR A 134 -7.26 -16.32 24.32
C THR A 134 -8.16 -15.39 25.12
N VAL A 135 -7.62 -14.27 25.64
CA VAL A 135 -8.37 -13.27 26.42
C VAL A 135 -9.40 -12.56 25.54
N ASP A 136 -9.05 -12.28 24.29
CA ASP A 136 -9.90 -11.53 23.36
C ASP A 136 -10.98 -12.42 22.70
N ASN A 137 -10.85 -13.74 22.80
CA ASN A 137 -11.77 -14.67 22.15
C ASN A 137 -13.21 -14.51 22.64
N GLU A 138 -13.42 -14.23 23.93
CA GLU A 138 -14.76 -14.03 24.48
C GLU A 138 -15.44 -12.80 23.84
N GLU A 139 -14.72 -11.68 23.73
CA GLU A 139 -15.23 -10.45 23.12
C GLU A 139 -15.46 -10.62 21.61
N LEU A 140 -14.56 -11.32 20.91
CA LEU A 140 -14.73 -11.61 19.49
C LEU A 140 -15.93 -12.53 19.24
N GLU A 141 -16.19 -13.49 20.12
CA GLU A 141 -17.37 -14.35 20.05
C GLU A 141 -18.66 -13.56 20.29
N GLU A 142 -18.64 -12.57 21.18
CA GLU A 142 -19.76 -11.64 21.36
C GLU A 142 -20.04 -10.87 20.06
N PHE A 143 -19.01 -10.30 19.43
CA PHE A 143 -19.15 -9.57 18.17
C PHE A 143 -19.66 -10.45 17.02
N VAL A 144 -19.19 -11.68 16.91
CA VAL A 144 -19.71 -12.64 15.94
C VAL A 144 -21.19 -12.91 16.16
N ARG A 145 -21.63 -13.14 17.39
CA ARG A 145 -23.05 -13.39 17.70
C ARG A 145 -23.93 -12.20 17.35
N GLU A 146 -23.48 -10.98 17.62
CA GLU A 146 -24.22 -9.78 17.22
C GLU A 146 -24.26 -9.63 15.69
N MET A 147 -23.20 -10.02 14.99
CA MET A 147 -23.19 -10.04 13.52
C MET A 147 -24.19 -11.06 12.96
N GLU A 148 -24.26 -12.27 13.54
CA GLU A 148 -25.25 -13.30 13.18
C GLU A 148 -26.69 -12.81 13.36
N LYS A 149 -26.96 -12.06 14.44
CA LYS A 149 -28.28 -11.46 14.69
C LYS A 149 -28.67 -10.49 13.58
N LEU A 150 -27.76 -9.65 13.09
CA LEU A 150 -28.05 -8.72 11.99
C LEU A 150 -28.21 -9.43 10.64
N LEU A 151 -27.40 -10.46 10.39
CA LEU A 151 -27.51 -11.27 9.17
C LEU A 151 -28.77 -12.15 9.17
N LYS A 152 -29.45 -12.28 10.33
CA LYS A 152 -30.60 -13.18 10.53
C LYS A 152 -30.31 -14.64 10.16
N ARG A 153 -29.03 -15.03 10.18
CA ARG A 153 -28.56 -16.41 9.92
C ARG A 153 -27.34 -16.70 10.77
N LYS A 154 -27.12 -17.99 11.05
CA LYS A 154 -25.88 -18.44 11.69
C LYS A 154 -24.76 -18.50 10.67
N ILE A 155 -23.55 -18.15 11.10
CA ILE A 155 -22.33 -18.31 10.31
C ILE A 155 -21.83 -19.73 10.54
N GLU A 156 -21.39 -20.40 9.47
CA GLU A 156 -20.90 -21.77 9.57
C GLU A 156 -19.67 -21.87 10.50
N PRO A 157 -19.59 -22.92 11.33
CA PRO A 157 -18.44 -23.13 12.20
C PRO A 157 -17.20 -23.50 11.39
N GLY A 158 -16.03 -23.19 11.95
CA GLY A 158 -14.73 -23.50 11.37
C GLY A 158 -14.14 -22.33 10.56
N ARG A 159 -13.20 -22.67 9.69
CA ARG A 159 -12.43 -21.72 8.88
C ARG A 159 -12.64 -22.01 7.40
N GLY A 160 -13.03 -21.01 6.65
CA GLY A 160 -13.14 -21.07 5.19
C GLY A 160 -11.95 -20.40 4.51
N ASN A 161 -11.96 -20.42 3.18
CA ASN A 161 -10.86 -19.92 2.34
C ASN A 161 -10.84 -18.38 2.22
N ALA A 162 -11.93 -17.70 2.57
CA ALA A 162 -12.04 -16.26 2.45
C ALA A 162 -11.04 -15.53 3.37
N LYS A 163 -10.29 -14.57 2.82
CA LYS A 163 -9.39 -13.71 3.60
C LYS A 163 -10.04 -12.35 3.82
N CYS A 164 -10.09 -11.91 5.08
CA CYS A 164 -10.53 -10.55 5.37
C CYS A 164 -9.46 -9.55 4.95
N PHE A 165 -9.91 -8.41 4.42
CA PHE A 165 -9.05 -7.27 4.12
C PHE A 165 -8.64 -6.57 5.42
N ARG A 166 -7.34 -6.44 5.66
CA ARG A 166 -6.79 -5.85 6.91
C ARG A 166 -5.78 -4.75 6.60
N PRO A 167 -6.23 -3.59 6.10
CA PRO A 167 -5.37 -2.58 5.49
C PRO A 167 -4.30 -2.00 6.43
N THR A 168 -4.49 -2.04 7.75
CA THR A 168 -3.52 -1.51 8.70
C THR A 168 -2.45 -2.52 9.12
N LEU A 169 -2.71 -3.82 8.96
CA LEU A 169 -1.80 -4.90 9.34
C LEU A 169 -1.11 -5.53 8.12
N GLU A 170 -1.80 -5.58 6.99
CA GLU A 170 -1.27 -6.17 5.77
C GLU A 170 -0.27 -5.23 5.11
N LYS A 171 0.91 -5.77 4.85
CA LYS A 171 1.99 -5.05 4.20
C LYS A 171 1.59 -4.71 2.76
N VAL A 172 1.66 -3.43 2.43
CA VAL A 172 1.62 -2.99 1.03
C VAL A 172 3.04 -3.04 0.48
N ASP A 173 3.27 -3.90 -0.51
CA ASP A 173 4.59 -4.04 -1.11
C ASP A 173 4.98 -2.78 -1.89
N MET A 174 5.89 -2.03 -1.30
CA MET A 174 6.59 -0.94 -1.96
C MET A 174 7.30 -1.43 -3.23
N LEU A 175 6.87 -0.90 -4.37
CA LEU A 175 7.50 -1.10 -5.67
C LEU A 175 8.61 -0.07 -5.90
N HIS A 176 9.68 -0.51 -6.54
CA HIS A 176 10.77 0.38 -6.95
C HIS A 176 10.31 1.28 -8.10
N ARG A 177 10.55 2.58 -7.94
CA ARG A 177 10.42 3.58 -9.00
C ARG A 177 11.79 4.18 -9.23
N SER A 178 12.29 4.11 -10.45
CA SER A 178 13.63 4.59 -10.82
C SER A 178 13.79 6.09 -10.63
N LEU A 179 15.03 6.55 -10.51
CA LEU A 179 15.33 7.99 -10.46
C LEU A 179 14.81 8.68 -11.71
N THR A 180 14.94 8.02 -12.86
CA THR A 180 14.38 8.44 -14.15
C THR A 180 12.88 8.73 -14.04
N TRP A 181 12.12 7.83 -13.40
CA TRP A 181 10.69 8.04 -13.21
C TRP A 181 10.40 9.27 -12.34
N TYR A 182 11.14 9.45 -11.25
CA TYR A 182 10.99 10.64 -10.40
C TYR A 182 11.33 11.92 -11.16
N LEU A 183 12.35 11.91 -12.02
CA LEU A 183 12.71 13.04 -12.87
C LEU A 183 11.61 13.38 -13.89
N CYS A 184 11.00 12.37 -14.52
CA CYS A 184 9.86 12.57 -15.41
C CYS A 184 8.68 13.22 -14.67
N VAL A 185 8.31 12.70 -13.50
CA VAL A 185 7.22 13.27 -12.68
C VAL A 185 7.55 14.70 -12.25
N PHE A 186 8.77 14.95 -11.79
CA PHE A 186 9.24 16.29 -11.42
C PHE A 186 9.12 17.28 -12.58
N SER A 187 9.47 16.86 -13.79
CA SER A 187 9.38 17.71 -14.99
C SER A 187 7.93 18.07 -15.31
N VAL A 188 7.03 17.09 -15.31
CA VAL A 188 5.59 17.30 -15.54
C VAL A 188 4.99 18.20 -14.46
N ASP A 189 5.33 17.96 -13.19
CA ASP A 189 4.86 18.74 -12.05
C ASP A 189 5.34 20.20 -12.10
N THR A 190 6.59 20.43 -12.54
CA THR A 190 7.15 21.76 -12.75
C THR A 190 6.42 22.51 -13.85
N VAL A 191 6.12 21.86 -14.97
CA VAL A 191 5.34 22.45 -16.08
C VAL A 191 3.92 22.79 -15.62
N ALA A 192 3.25 21.86 -14.95
CA ALA A 192 1.90 22.07 -14.42
C ALA A 192 1.87 23.22 -13.39
N SER A 193 2.83 23.26 -12.48
CA SER A 193 2.97 24.34 -11.50
C SER A 193 3.24 25.69 -12.14
N SER A 194 4.08 25.73 -13.18
CA SER A 194 4.36 26.94 -13.95
C SER A 194 3.11 27.44 -14.67
N TYR A 195 2.36 26.53 -15.28
CA TYR A 195 1.09 26.82 -15.94
C TYR A 195 0.06 27.36 -14.94
N MET A 196 -0.13 26.70 -13.79
CA MET A 196 -1.05 27.19 -12.76
C MET A 196 -0.63 28.57 -12.23
N ARG A 197 0.68 28.80 -12.04
CA ARG A 197 1.18 30.11 -11.62
C ARG A 197 0.92 31.20 -12.66
N TYR A 198 1.00 30.87 -13.96
CA TYR A 198 0.64 31.79 -15.04
C TYR A 198 -0.84 32.22 -14.97
N TYR A 199 -1.74 31.31 -14.58
CA TYR A 199 -3.16 31.63 -14.32
C TYR A 199 -3.43 32.19 -12.91
N SER A 200 -2.42 32.74 -12.23
CA SER A 200 -2.53 33.37 -10.91
C SER A 200 -2.99 32.45 -9.78
N PHE A 201 -2.80 31.12 -9.91
CA PHE A 201 -2.99 30.21 -8.79
C PHE A 201 -1.81 30.31 -7.81
N HIS A 202 -2.14 30.36 -6.51
CA HIS A 202 -1.15 30.37 -5.44
C HIS A 202 -0.85 28.96 -4.94
N PHE A 203 0.43 28.58 -4.99
CA PHE A 203 0.89 27.31 -4.44
C PHE A 203 1.07 27.41 -2.92
N HIS A 204 0.38 26.55 -2.16
CA HIS A 204 0.54 26.42 -0.73
C HIS A 204 1.46 25.25 -0.41
N ARG A 205 2.72 25.57 -0.07
CA ARG A 205 3.74 24.58 0.28
C ARG A 205 3.70 24.21 1.75
N THR A 206 4.10 22.99 2.06
CA THR A 206 4.50 22.56 3.41
C THR A 206 5.72 23.35 3.90
N SER A 207 5.89 23.45 5.22
CA SER A 207 7.04 24.15 5.82
C SER A 207 8.36 23.56 5.31
N LEU A 208 9.34 24.42 5.00
CA LEU A 208 10.67 23.98 4.54
C LEU A 208 11.37 23.06 5.55
N LEU A 209 11.03 23.16 6.84
CA LEU A 209 11.56 22.28 7.88
C LEU A 209 11.04 20.84 7.76
N GLN A 210 9.86 20.63 7.17
CA GLN A 210 9.27 19.31 6.95
C GLN A 210 9.68 18.70 5.60
N PHE A 211 10.31 19.47 4.72
CA PHE A 211 10.78 19.03 3.40
C PHE A 211 11.56 17.70 3.41
N PRO A 212 12.55 17.46 4.31
CA PRO A 212 13.30 16.19 4.29
C PRO A 212 12.49 15.00 4.82
N THR A 213 11.33 15.22 5.45
CA THR A 213 10.50 14.15 6.02
C THR A 213 9.57 13.51 4.99
N VAL A 214 9.40 14.14 3.83
CA VAL A 214 8.49 13.69 2.76
C VAL A 214 9.30 13.38 1.51
N PHE A 215 9.10 12.18 0.96
CA PHE A 215 9.70 11.82 -0.33
C PHE A 215 8.64 11.25 -1.28
N PRO A 216 8.59 11.68 -2.57
CA PRO A 216 9.50 12.63 -3.21
C PRO A 216 9.39 14.03 -2.60
N PHE A 217 10.49 14.78 -2.63
CA PHE A 217 10.52 16.13 -2.09
C PHE A 217 9.50 17.01 -2.83
N ARG A 218 8.68 17.76 -2.10
CA ARG A 218 7.60 18.63 -2.61
C ARG A 218 7.72 20.03 -2.04
#